data_AF-A0A8H3YES9-F1
#
_entry.id   AF-A0A8H3YES9-F1
#
_cell.length_a   1.000
_cell.length_b   1.000
_cell.length_c   1.000
_cell.angle_alpha   90.00
_cell.angle_beta   90.00
_cell.angle_gamma   90.00
#
_symmetry.space_group_name_H-M   'P 1'
#
loop_
_entity.id
_entity.type
_entity.pdbx_description
1 polymer ?
#
loop_
_entity_poly.entity_id
_entity_poly.type
_entity_poly.pdbx_seq_one_letter_code
_entity_poly.pdbx_strand_id
1 'polypeptide(L)'
;MNHSATYMLKEPYNMKPLGRTSPMDHGRVSLIGNMTILNDISSDESKALARCYERYHPDAKAWLPGADDSPHYSVWARFDVHDAYYVGGFGDTHYIGHITPQELA
;
A
#
# COMPACT_ATOMS: atom_id res chain seq x y z
N MET A 1 18.33 3.06 -7.75
CA MET A 1 18.37 3.95 -6.57
C MET A 1 17.27 3.48 -5.64
N ASN A 2 17.56 3.25 -4.37
CA ASN A 2 16.54 2.80 -3.41
C ASN A 2 15.93 4.04 -2.77
N HIS A 3 14.63 4.22 -2.95
CA HIS A 3 13.90 5.34 -2.34
C HIS A 3 13.17 4.82 -1.11
N SER A 4 13.47 5.34 0.08
CA SER A 4 12.70 5.00 1.27
C SER A 4 11.27 5.53 1.13
N ALA A 5 10.28 4.71 1.51
CA ALA A 5 8.88 5.08 1.50
C ALA A 5 8.15 4.49 2.71
N THR A 6 7.13 5.21 3.16
CA THR A 6 6.19 4.75 4.19
C THR A 6 4.78 4.79 3.62
N TYR A 7 4.06 3.68 3.69
CA TYR A 7 2.68 3.56 3.22
C TYR A 7 1.75 3.27 4.40
N MET A 8 0.77 4.13 4.64
CA MET A 8 -0.14 4.02 5.77
C MET A 8 -1.49 3.48 5.34
N LEU A 9 -1.94 2.42 6.01
CA LEU A 9 -3.26 1.83 5.87
C LEU A 9 -4.02 2.03 7.17
N LYS A 10 -5.28 2.43 7.07
CA LYS A 10 -6.20 2.57 8.19
C LYS A 10 -7.41 1.68 7.93
N GLU A 11 -7.89 1.03 8.97
CA GLU A 11 -9.16 0.32 8.93
C GLU A 11 -10.30 1.27 8.46
N PRO A 12 -11.19 0.81 7.56
CA PRO A 12 -12.34 1.61 7.15
C PRO A 12 -13.21 1.97 8.35
N TYR A 13 -13.77 3.18 8.31
CA TYR A 13 -14.67 3.65 9.36
C TYR A 13 -16.03 2.95 9.25
N ASN A 14 -16.17 1.82 9.93
CA ASN A 14 -17.47 1.16 10.08
C ASN A 14 -18.31 1.93 11.11
N MET A 15 -19.14 2.86 10.63
CA MET A 15 -20.15 3.54 11.45
C MET A 15 -21.09 2.50 12.07
N LYS A 16 -20.85 2.07 13.31
CA LYS A 16 -21.86 1.32 14.07
C LYS A 16 -22.99 2.28 14.49
N PRO A 17 -24.27 1.86 14.50
CA PRO A 17 -25.41 2.77 14.67
C PRO A 17 -25.54 3.43 16.05
N LEU A 18 -24.71 3.05 17.03
CA LEU A 18 -24.89 3.40 18.43
C LEU A 18 -23.57 3.91 19.03
N GLY A 19 -23.30 5.20 18.83
CA GLY A 19 -22.56 6.03 19.79
C GLY A 19 -21.04 5.89 19.84
N ARG A 20 -20.35 6.88 19.27
CA ARG A 20 -18.94 7.27 19.48
C ARG A 20 -17.90 6.14 19.35
N THR A 21 -17.65 5.68 18.13
CA THR A 21 -16.33 5.13 17.78
C THR A 21 -15.39 6.31 17.51
N SER A 22 -14.36 6.48 18.35
CA SER A 22 -13.33 7.49 18.10
C SER A 22 -12.47 7.05 16.93
N PRO A 23 -12.03 7.95 16.03
CA PRO A 23 -11.02 7.63 15.01
C PRO A 23 -9.75 6.98 15.58
N MET A 24 -9.49 7.16 16.88
CA MET A 24 -8.37 6.59 17.63
C MET A 24 -8.55 5.13 18.03
N ASP A 25 -9.77 4.59 17.98
CA ASP A 25 -10.07 3.19 18.30
C ASP A 25 -9.80 2.24 17.13
N HIS A 26 -9.51 2.80 15.94
CA HIS A 26 -9.33 2.01 14.73
C HIS A 26 -7.89 1.61 14.50
N GLY A 27 -7.71 0.35 14.10
CA GLY A 27 -6.41 -0.18 13.70
C GLY A 27 -5.82 0.58 12.51
N ARG A 28 -4.53 0.85 12.58
CA ARG A 28 -3.75 1.44 11.48
C ARG A 28 -2.34 0.87 11.48
N VAL A 29 -1.78 0.71 10.29
CA VAL A 29 -0.43 0.20 10.07
C VAL A 29 0.32 1.14 9.16
N SER A 30 1.58 1.42 9.51
CA SER A 30 2.54 2.10 8.63
C SER A 30 3.54 1.06 8.15
N LEU A 31 3.47 0.71 6.87
CA LEU A 31 4.44 -0.15 6.22
C LEU A 31 5.65 0.68 5.83
N ILE A 32 6.84 0.27 6.24
CA ILE A 32 8.10 0.99 6.04
C ILE A 32 9.00 0.12 5.16
N GLY A 33 9.52 0.70 4.09
CA GLY A 33 10.25 -0.06 3.09
C GLY A 33 11.01 0.78 2.10
N ASN A 34 11.48 0.10 1.04
CA ASN A 34 12.12 0.72 -0.10
C ASN A 34 11.25 0.56 -1.35
N MET A 35 11.11 1.64 -2.11
CA MET A 35 10.51 1.64 -3.44
C MET A 35 11.61 1.39 -4.48
N THR A 36 11.42 0.34 -5.27
CA THR A 36 12.30 -0.05 -6.37
C THR A 36 11.56 0.20 -7.68
N ILE A 37 12.08 1.11 -8.51
CA ILE A 37 11.55 1.33 -9.87
C ILE A 37 11.97 0.17 -10.77
N LEU A 38 11.02 -0.39 -11.49
CA LEU A 38 11.21 -1.56 -12.35
C LEU A 38 11.51 -1.11 -13.79
N ASN A 39 12.74 -0.64 -14.03
CA ASN A 39 13.14 -0.10 -15.34
C ASN A 39 13.37 -1.17 -16.42
N ASP A 40 13.85 -2.36 -16.04
CA ASP A 40 14.38 -3.37 -16.96
C ASP A 40 13.47 -4.61 -17.07
N ILE A 41 12.16 -4.42 -16.95
CA ILE A 41 11.19 -5.53 -17.06
C ILE A 41 10.86 -5.84 -18.52
N SER A 42 10.60 -7.11 -18.79
CA SER A 42 10.20 -7.54 -20.13
C SER A 42 8.80 -7.03 -20.50
N SER A 43 8.48 -7.00 -21.80
CA SER A 43 7.12 -6.63 -22.27
C SER A 43 6.05 -7.57 -21.70
N ASP A 44 6.35 -8.86 -21.58
CA ASP A 44 5.40 -9.84 -21.03
C ASP A 44 5.19 -9.66 -19.53
N GLU A 45 6.25 -9.32 -18.80
CA GLU A 45 6.17 -8.97 -17.37
C GLU A 45 5.37 -7.68 -17.16
N SER A 46 5.62 -6.63 -17.95
CA SER A 46 4.83 -5.38 -17.91
C SER A 46 3.35 -5.64 -18.17
N LYS A 47 3.01 -6.49 -19.15
CA LYS A 47 1.62 -6.90 -19.41
C LYS A 47 1.02 -7.72 -18.25
N ALA A 48 1.81 -8.55 -17.58
CA ALA A 48 1.35 -9.31 -16.43
C ALA A 48 1.07 -8.40 -15.23
N LEU A 49 1.93 -7.41 -14.97
CA LEU A 49 1.72 -6.38 -13.96
C LEU A 49 0.47 -5.54 -14.27
N ALA A 50 0.29 -5.11 -15.52
CA ALA A 50 -0.91 -4.39 -15.96
C ALA A 50 -2.19 -5.17 -15.61
N ARG A 51 -2.27 -6.45 -16.02
CA ARG A 51 -3.43 -7.30 -15.72
C ARG A 51 -3.67 -7.49 -14.21
N CYS A 52 -2.60 -7.59 -13.42
CA CYS A 52 -2.71 -7.73 -11.97
C CYS A 52 -3.22 -6.44 -11.32
N TYR A 53 -2.64 -5.30 -11.71
CA TYR A 53 -2.96 -4.00 -11.13
C TYR A 53 -4.38 -3.56 -11.48
N GLU A 54 -4.78 -3.68 -12.74
CA GLU A 54 -6.12 -3.31 -13.23
C GLU A 54 -7.24 -4.15 -12.63
N ARG A 55 -6.94 -5.38 -12.18
CA ARG A 55 -7.93 -6.22 -11.48
C ARG A 55 -8.47 -5.53 -10.22
N TYR A 56 -7.60 -4.80 -9.51
CA TYR A 56 -7.94 -4.08 -8.28
C TYR A 56 -8.19 -2.60 -8.53
N HIS A 57 -7.62 -2.03 -9.60
CA HIS A 57 -7.71 -0.62 -9.96
C HIS A 57 -8.12 -0.45 -11.43
N PRO A 58 -9.37 -0.78 -11.80
CA PRO A 58 -9.82 -0.74 -13.20
C PRO A 58 -9.82 0.69 -13.79
N ASP A 59 -9.90 1.71 -12.94
CA ASP A 59 -9.79 3.12 -13.28
C ASP A 59 -8.38 3.54 -13.72
N ALA A 60 -7.35 2.75 -13.38
CA ALA A 60 -5.96 3.02 -13.72
C ALA A 60 -5.59 2.71 -15.19
N LYS A 61 -6.47 2.08 -15.97
CA LYS A 61 -6.18 1.60 -17.34
C LYS A 61 -5.59 2.66 -18.28
N ALA A 62 -6.11 3.88 -18.24
CA ALA A 62 -5.62 5.00 -19.06
C ALA A 62 -4.33 5.66 -18.50
N TRP A 63 -3.87 5.21 -17.34
CA TRP A 63 -2.76 5.78 -16.57
C TRP A 63 -1.58 4.82 -16.44
N LEU A 64 -1.66 3.64 -17.04
CA LEU A 64 -0.61 2.64 -16.99
C LEU A 64 0.65 3.09 -17.76
N PRO A 65 1.84 2.58 -17.38
CA PRO A 65 3.07 2.86 -18.10
C PRO A 65 2.95 2.48 -19.58
N GLY A 66 3.23 3.43 -20.47
CA GLY A 66 3.17 3.22 -21.93
C GLY A 66 1.77 3.38 -22.55
N ALA A 67 0.79 3.93 -21.83
CA ALA A 67 -0.49 4.32 -22.43
C ALA A 67 -0.31 5.58 -23.31
N ASP A 68 -0.72 5.48 -24.58
CA ASP A 68 -0.46 6.48 -25.63
C ASP A 68 -1.02 7.88 -25.32
N ASP A 69 -2.19 7.95 -24.66
CA ASP A 69 -2.88 9.21 -24.34
C ASP A 69 -2.80 9.58 -22.84
N SER A 70 -1.83 9.02 -22.11
CA SER A 70 -1.71 9.32 -20.67
C SER A 70 -1.23 10.76 -20.46
N PRO A 71 -1.95 11.59 -19.68
CA PRO A 71 -1.52 12.97 -19.40
C PRO A 71 -0.30 13.04 -18.45
N HIS A 72 0.10 11.92 -17.86
CA HIS A 72 1.21 11.83 -16.92
C HIS A 72 2.13 10.66 -17.27
N TYR A 73 3.41 10.82 -16.92
CA TYR A 73 4.38 9.72 -16.98
C TYR A 73 4.21 8.81 -15.77
N SER A 74 4.03 7.52 -16.01
CA SER A 74 3.93 6.49 -14.97
C SER A 74 4.96 5.39 -15.20
N VAL A 75 5.39 4.77 -14.11
CA VAL A 75 6.36 3.66 -14.10
C VAL A 75 5.85 2.53 -13.21
N TRP A 76 6.30 1.31 -13.50
CA TRP A 76 6.13 0.21 -12.56
C TRP A 76 7.14 0.34 -11.43
N ALA A 77 6.66 0.17 -10.19
CA ALA A 77 7.49 0.17 -9.01
C ALA A 77 7.02 -0.91 -8.03
N ARG A 78 7.95 -1.46 -7.27
CA ARG A 78 7.70 -2.44 -6.22
C ARG A 78 8.07 -1.85 -4.87
N PHE A 79 7.19 -2.01 -3.88
CA PHE A 79 7.44 -1.60 -2.51
C PHE A 79 7.91 -2.81 -1.68
N ASP A 80 9.19 -2.81 -1.32
CA ASP A 80 9.86 -3.84 -0.54
C ASP A 80 9.79 -3.48 0.95
N VAL A 81 8.77 -4.01 1.65
CA VAL A 81 8.53 -3.77 3.08
C VAL A 81 9.54 -4.53 3.93
N HIS A 82 10.14 -3.85 4.91
CA HIS A 82 11.07 -4.46 5.87
C HIS A 82 10.74 -4.16 7.33
N ASP A 83 9.74 -3.33 7.59
CA ASP A 83 9.23 -3.03 8.93
C ASP A 83 7.77 -2.57 8.83
N ALA A 84 6.99 -2.79 9.89
CA ALA A 84 5.62 -2.33 9.98
C ALA A 84 5.35 -1.81 11.39
N TYR A 85 4.87 -0.57 11.51
CA TYR A 85 4.48 -0.01 12.79
C TYR A 85 2.95 -0.04 12.92
N TYR A 86 2.44 -0.81 13.87
CA TYR A 86 1.01 -0.98 14.11
C TYR A 86 0.53 -0.16 15.29
N VAL A 87 -0.64 0.43 15.15
CA VAL A 87 -1.41 1.05 16.22
C VAL A 87 -2.81 0.46 16.17
N GLY A 88 -3.13 -0.44 17.11
CA GLY A 88 -4.42 -1.16 17.09
C GLY A 88 -5.62 -0.37 17.60
N GLY A 89 -5.38 0.74 18.31
CA GLY A 89 -6.43 1.52 18.96
C GLY A 89 -5.85 2.28 20.15
N PHE A 90 -6.56 2.29 21.27
CA PHE A 90 -6.02 2.80 22.52
C PHE A 90 -4.96 1.85 23.11
N GLY A 91 -3.81 2.41 23.52
CA GLY A 91 -2.64 1.62 23.94
C GLY A 91 -2.80 0.87 25.27
N ASP A 92 -3.88 1.10 26.01
CA ASP A 92 -4.28 0.34 27.19
C ASP A 92 -5.03 -0.96 26.84
N THR A 93 -5.55 -1.06 25.61
CA THR A 93 -6.39 -2.17 25.14
C THR A 93 -5.81 -2.91 23.95
N HIS A 94 -4.96 -2.26 23.16
CA HIS A 94 -4.44 -2.78 21.90
C HIS A 94 -2.93 -2.67 21.80
N TYR A 95 -2.33 -3.58 21.02
CA TYR A 95 -0.91 -3.54 20.70
C TYR A 95 -0.53 -2.26 19.93
N ILE A 96 0.59 -1.66 20.34
CA ILE A 96 1.24 -0.55 19.65
C ILE A 96 2.73 -0.85 19.56
N GLY A 97 3.26 -0.96 18.35
CA GLY A 97 4.68 -1.25 18.18
C GLY A 97 5.05 -1.78 16.79
N HIS A 98 6.32 -2.16 16.66
CA HIS A 98 6.90 -2.73 15.45
C HIS A 98 6.52 -4.21 15.31
N ILE A 99 6.05 -4.59 14.13
CA ILE A 99 5.83 -5.96 13.68
C ILE A 99 6.99 -6.32 12.76
N THR A 100 7.70 -7.38 13.10
CA THR A 100 8.89 -7.82 12.38
C THR A 100 8.52 -8.54 11.07
N PRO A 101 9.38 -8.54 10.03
CA PRO A 101 9.10 -9.23 8.77
C PRO A 101 8.77 -10.72 8.91
N GLN A 102 9.32 -11.40 9.92
CA GLN A 102 9.02 -12.80 10.21
C GLN A 102 7.56 -13.03 10.62
N GLU A 103 6.89 -11.99 11.12
CA GLU A 103 5.48 -12.03 11.53
C GLU A 103 4.53 -11.60 10.40
N LEU A 104 5.07 -11.15 9.25
CA LEU A 104 4.30 -10.68 8.08
C LEU A 104 4.24 -11.71 6.92
N ALA A 105 4.97 -12.82 7.01
CA ALA A 105 5.04 -13.88 6.00
C ALA A 105 3.98 -14.98 6.23
#